data_AF-A0A819SFK6-F1
#
_entry.id   AF-A0A819SFK6-F1
#
_cell.length_a   1.000
_cell.length_b   1.000
_cell.length_c   1.000
_cell.angle_alpha   90.00
_cell.angle_beta   90.00
_cell.angle_gamma   90.00
#
_symmetry.space_group_name_H-M   'P 1'
#
loop_
_entity.id
_entity.type
_entity.pdbx_description
1 polymer ?
#
loop_
_entity_poly.entity_id
_entity_poly.type
_entity_poly.pdbx_seq_one_letter_code
_entity_poly.pdbx_strand_id
1 'polypeptide(L)'
;MQSLTQLDKWNFTGKDIEFTRCLLDEWYSGSTLSSVLQQWEEHNNKYLPSEIAPLNILCYNVEGWGTRHLEVVDLVYKVDASISVLTEVGELWNKFTIPNFNTFHQQGTNRSGGVCVSIGKHLRATQVQLDIENTVIVDVFNLSDPIRIIGIYWPQGQERNLDDLSPFITQGTIITGDFNASLDEWNSTASDKRESRYPEQWKLAKIVTLNKLKAGVPRCDQTRPISLLATHSKLFEKVILEKVRYWAETNQLIPAEQSGFRPGCLLPTRVLSIYQEVDNNMAANIPTLAIYVDYQKAYDKIWHAALIVKLNRLGMPHGVLKFCVSWLNDRQAYIVFGEKISNKFQIFSGLPQGSSLSP
;
A
#
# COMPACT_ATOMS: atom_id res chain seq x y z
N MET A 1 -24.42 3.26 -34.82
CA MET A 1 -23.88 2.77 -36.11
C MET A 1 -22.67 3.57 -36.62
N GLN A 2 -22.69 4.92 -36.61
CA GLN A 2 -21.51 5.76 -36.97
C GLN A 2 -20.32 5.65 -36.00
N SER A 3 -20.58 5.37 -34.72
CA SER A 3 -19.56 5.26 -33.65
C SER A 3 -18.74 3.96 -33.75
N LEU A 4 -19.37 2.86 -34.15
CA LEU A 4 -18.73 1.54 -34.34
C LEU A 4 -17.72 1.56 -35.49
N THR A 5 -18.01 2.32 -36.55
CA THR A 5 -17.11 2.50 -37.70
C THR A 5 -15.91 3.40 -37.40
N GLN A 6 -15.90 4.11 -36.26
CA GLN A 6 -14.73 4.88 -35.80
C GLN A 6 -13.76 4.05 -34.95
N LEU A 7 -14.21 2.96 -34.32
CA LEU A 7 -13.33 2.08 -33.53
C LEU A 7 -12.21 1.47 -34.37
N ASP A 8 -12.51 1.09 -35.62
CA ASP A 8 -11.52 0.53 -36.56
C ASP A 8 -10.42 1.55 -36.95
N LYS A 9 -10.63 2.84 -36.67
CA LYS A 9 -9.65 3.91 -36.90
C LYS A 9 -8.77 4.19 -35.68
N TRP A 10 -9.10 3.63 -34.52
CA TRP A 10 -8.35 3.80 -33.28
C TRP A 10 -7.46 2.57 -33.07
N ASN A 11 -6.17 2.79 -32.79
CA ASN A 11 -5.12 1.77 -32.68
C ASN A 11 -5.26 0.88 -31.41
N PHE A 12 -6.44 0.33 -31.17
CA PHE A 12 -6.69 -0.64 -30.12
C PHE A 12 -6.14 -2.02 -30.49
N THR A 13 -5.83 -2.84 -29.49
CA THR A 13 -5.48 -4.24 -29.75
C THR A 13 -6.74 -5.01 -30.15
N GLY A 14 -6.60 -6.12 -30.90
CA GLY A 14 -7.76 -6.87 -31.40
C GLY A 14 -8.75 -7.31 -30.31
N LYS A 15 -8.25 -7.62 -29.11
CA LYS A 15 -9.08 -7.94 -27.94
C LYS A 15 -9.84 -6.74 -27.39
N ASP A 16 -9.20 -5.57 -27.36
CA ASP A 16 -9.81 -4.33 -26.88
C ASP A 16 -10.88 -3.82 -27.86
N ILE A 17 -10.67 -3.99 -29.17
CA ILE A 17 -11.66 -3.67 -30.21
C ILE A 17 -12.90 -4.55 -30.03
N GLU A 18 -12.71 -5.86 -29.88
CA GLU A 18 -13.81 -6.82 -29.74
C GLU A 18 -14.66 -6.55 -28.48
N PHE A 19 -14.00 -6.24 -27.36
CA PHE A 19 -14.66 -5.87 -26.11
C PHE A 19 -15.41 -4.53 -26.21
N THR A 20 -14.76 -3.50 -26.76
CA THR A 20 -15.36 -2.17 -26.90
C THR A 20 -16.53 -2.18 -27.86
N ARG A 21 -16.44 -3.00 -28.91
CA ARG A 21 -17.52 -3.17 -29.89
C ARG A 21 -18.74 -3.85 -29.27
N CYS A 22 -18.54 -4.87 -28.45
CA CYS A 22 -19.62 -5.54 -27.71
C CYS A 22 -20.35 -4.58 -26.76
N LEU A 23 -19.60 -3.78 -25.99
CA LEU A 23 -20.15 -2.73 -25.13
C LEU A 23 -20.95 -1.68 -25.90
N LEU A 24 -20.44 -1.21 -27.05
CA LEU A 24 -21.12 -0.20 -27.86
C LEU A 24 -22.35 -0.76 -28.59
N ASP A 25 -22.27 -1.97 -29.14
CA ASP A 25 -23.39 -2.64 -29.80
C ASP A 25 -24.57 -2.83 -28.83
N GLU A 26 -24.27 -3.11 -27.56
CA GLU A 26 -25.28 -3.24 -26.52
C GLU A 26 -25.76 -1.88 -25.96
N TRP A 27 -24.88 -0.89 -25.84
CA TRP A 27 -25.26 0.47 -25.44
C TRP A 27 -26.28 1.12 -26.38
N TYR A 28 -26.23 0.77 -27.67
CA TYR A 28 -27.20 1.22 -28.67
C TYR A 28 -28.41 0.29 -28.84
N SER A 29 -28.48 -0.85 -28.12
CA SER A 29 -29.59 -1.82 -28.23
C SER A 29 -30.71 -1.58 -27.21
N GLY A 30 -30.59 -0.56 -26.35
CA GLY A 30 -31.65 -0.13 -25.43
C GLY A 30 -31.71 -0.90 -24.11
N SER A 31 -30.66 -1.65 -23.75
CA SER A 31 -30.53 -2.33 -22.46
C SER A 31 -30.10 -1.36 -21.34
N THR A 32 -30.50 -1.66 -20.10
CA THR A 32 -30.26 -0.81 -18.92
C THR A 32 -28.81 -0.85 -18.44
N LEU A 33 -28.32 0.24 -17.84
CA LEU A 33 -26.99 0.37 -17.21
C LEU A 33 -26.58 -0.85 -16.35
N SER A 34 -27.53 -1.53 -15.71
CA SER A 34 -27.30 -2.73 -14.92
C SER A 34 -26.77 -3.93 -15.73
N SER A 35 -27.17 -4.12 -17.00
CA SER A 35 -26.67 -5.23 -17.83
C SER A 35 -25.23 -4.99 -18.26
N VAL A 36 -24.90 -3.72 -18.55
CA VAL A 36 -23.54 -3.28 -18.91
C VAL A 36 -22.59 -3.46 -17.72
N LEU A 37 -23.02 -3.09 -16.51
CA LEU A 37 -22.24 -3.29 -15.28
C LEU A 37 -22.04 -4.77 -14.98
N GLN A 38 -23.07 -5.60 -15.12
CA GLN A 38 -22.96 -7.04 -14.90
C GLN A 38 -21.96 -7.70 -15.85
N GLN A 39 -21.99 -7.37 -17.15
CA GLN A 39 -21.04 -7.94 -18.11
C GLN A 39 -19.61 -7.43 -17.90
N TRP A 40 -19.45 -6.17 -17.48
CA TRP A 40 -18.15 -5.62 -17.08
C TRP A 40 -17.60 -6.34 -15.84
N GLU A 41 -18.46 -6.61 -14.85
CA GLU A 41 -18.10 -7.41 -13.68
C GLU A 41 -17.73 -8.84 -14.07
N GLU A 42 -18.51 -9.51 -14.93
CA GLU A 42 -18.22 -10.86 -15.44
C GLU A 42 -16.92 -10.91 -16.26
N HIS A 43 -16.62 -9.88 -17.05
CA HIS A 43 -15.39 -9.79 -17.83
C HIS A 43 -14.15 -9.55 -16.95
N ASN A 44 -14.25 -8.71 -15.92
CA ASN A 44 -13.14 -8.46 -14.99
C ASN A 44 -12.97 -9.60 -13.96
N ASN A 45 -14.07 -10.25 -13.57
CA ASN A 45 -14.03 -11.40 -12.66
C ASN A 45 -13.56 -12.69 -13.36
N LYS A 46 -13.52 -12.75 -14.69
CA LYS A 46 -12.91 -13.88 -15.44
C LYS A 46 -11.41 -14.07 -15.18
N TYR A 47 -10.75 -13.15 -14.48
CA TYR A 47 -9.35 -13.26 -14.06
C TYR A 47 -9.12 -13.23 -12.55
N LEU A 48 -10.18 -13.31 -11.73
CA LEU A 48 -10.04 -13.60 -10.31
C LEU A 48 -10.22 -15.10 -10.12
N PRO A 49 -9.18 -15.85 -9.70
CA PRO A 49 -9.36 -17.23 -9.29
C PRO A 49 -10.47 -17.29 -8.25
N SER A 50 -11.36 -18.29 -8.38
CA SER A 50 -12.37 -18.65 -7.37
C SER A 50 -11.82 -18.48 -5.95
N GLU A 51 -12.40 -17.54 -5.19
CA GLU A 51 -12.19 -17.26 -3.77
C GLU A 51 -10.86 -17.76 -3.18
N ILE A 52 -9.75 -17.09 -3.49
CA ILE A 52 -8.62 -17.11 -2.58
C ILE A 52 -9.03 -16.27 -1.38
N ALA A 53 -9.61 -16.90 -0.36
CA ALA A 53 -9.83 -16.25 0.92
C ALA A 53 -8.47 -15.71 1.40
N PRO A 54 -8.36 -14.40 1.70
CA PRO A 54 -7.10 -13.82 2.12
C PRO A 54 -6.66 -14.46 3.43
N LEU A 55 -5.38 -14.85 3.52
CA LEU A 55 -4.80 -15.33 4.76
C LEU A 55 -4.63 -14.14 5.73
N ASN A 56 -5.58 -13.98 6.65
CA ASN A 56 -5.52 -12.92 7.64
C ASN A 56 -4.53 -13.26 8.75
N ILE A 57 -3.57 -12.37 8.97
CA ILE A 57 -2.56 -12.46 10.03
C ILE A 57 -2.75 -11.30 11.00
N LEU A 58 -3.01 -11.60 12.26
CA LEU A 58 -3.11 -10.63 13.34
C LEU A 58 -1.75 -10.51 14.04
N CYS A 59 -1.22 -9.30 14.17
CA CYS A 59 -0.10 -9.01 15.08
C CYS A 59 -0.62 -8.09 16.18
N TYR A 60 -0.49 -8.49 17.44
CA TYR A 60 -1.07 -7.75 18.56
C TYR A 60 -0.20 -7.86 19.83
N ASN A 61 0.06 -6.72 20.46
CA ASN A 61 0.72 -6.67 21.77
C ASN A 61 -0.36 -6.81 22.86
N VAL A 62 -0.29 -7.89 23.64
CA VAL A 62 -1.35 -8.28 24.58
C VAL A 62 -1.28 -7.52 25.90
N GLU A 63 -0.11 -7.03 26.30
CA GLU A 63 0.10 -6.40 27.61
C GLU A 63 -0.39 -7.27 28.80
N GLY A 64 -0.19 -8.59 28.72
CA GLY A 64 -0.53 -9.56 29.76
C GLY A 64 -1.75 -10.44 29.45
N TRP A 65 -1.48 -11.70 29.11
CA TRP A 65 -2.49 -12.70 28.75
C TRP A 65 -3.55 -12.93 29.83
N GLY A 66 -3.12 -12.95 31.10
CA GLY A 66 -4.00 -13.27 32.22
C GLY A 66 -5.22 -12.35 32.34
N THR A 67 -5.06 -11.07 32.00
CA THR A 67 -6.13 -10.06 32.09
C THR A 67 -6.88 -9.83 30.79
N ARG A 68 -6.23 -10.05 29.63
CA ARG A 68 -6.78 -9.68 28.32
C ARG A 68 -7.11 -10.85 27.38
N HIS A 69 -7.02 -12.10 27.83
CA HIS A 69 -7.29 -13.27 26.98
C HIS A 69 -8.65 -13.22 26.24
N LEU A 70 -9.74 -12.77 26.89
CA LEU A 70 -11.05 -12.66 26.23
C LEU A 70 -11.07 -11.61 25.12
N GLU A 71 -10.39 -10.47 25.31
CA GLU A 71 -10.24 -9.43 24.29
C GLU A 71 -9.47 -9.95 23.09
N VAL A 72 -8.39 -10.70 23.33
CA VAL A 72 -7.59 -11.29 22.25
C VAL A 72 -8.43 -12.32 21.46
N VAL A 73 -9.19 -13.17 22.16
CA VAL A 73 -10.06 -14.15 21.50
C VAL A 73 -11.13 -13.45 20.65
N ASP A 74 -11.80 -12.42 21.18
CA ASP A 74 -12.77 -11.61 20.43
C ASP A 74 -12.13 -10.98 19.19
N LEU A 75 -10.94 -10.38 19.36
CA LEU A 75 -10.21 -9.73 18.27
C LEU A 75 -9.84 -10.72 17.15
N VAL A 76 -9.34 -11.90 17.49
CA VAL A 76 -8.99 -12.97 16.53
C VAL A 76 -10.19 -13.35 15.68
N TYR A 77 -11.36 -13.53 16.28
CA TYR A 77 -12.59 -13.87 15.53
C TYR A 77 -13.14 -12.68 14.75
N LYS A 78 -13.07 -11.47 15.32
CA LYS A 78 -13.56 -10.24 14.67
C LYS A 78 -12.84 -9.92 13.37
N VAL A 79 -11.54 -10.23 13.29
CA VAL A 79 -10.73 -10.01 12.08
C VAL A 79 -10.60 -11.27 11.22
N ASP A 80 -11.30 -12.36 11.59
CA ASP A 80 -11.20 -13.67 10.94
C ASP A 80 -9.74 -14.12 10.72
N ALA A 81 -8.91 -13.97 11.76
CA ALA A 81 -7.49 -14.30 11.67
C ALA A 81 -7.30 -15.80 11.51
N SER A 82 -6.45 -16.22 10.58
CA SER A 82 -5.97 -17.61 10.47
C SER A 82 -4.68 -17.83 11.26
N ILE A 83 -3.92 -16.76 11.47
CA ILE A 83 -2.65 -16.73 12.20
C ILE A 83 -2.66 -15.52 13.12
N SER A 84 -2.22 -15.66 14.37
CA SER A 84 -1.98 -14.54 15.27
C SER A 84 -0.60 -14.61 15.90
N VAL A 85 0.14 -13.50 15.86
CA VAL A 85 1.40 -13.30 16.58
C VAL A 85 1.15 -12.32 17.72
N LEU A 86 1.37 -12.81 18.93
CA LEU A 86 0.95 -12.17 20.17
C LEU A 86 2.19 -11.95 21.03
N THR A 87 2.48 -10.69 21.37
CA THR A 87 3.62 -10.32 22.22
C THR A 87 3.17 -9.89 23.61
N GLU A 88 4.10 -9.85 24.56
CA GLU A 88 3.81 -9.52 25.98
C GLU A 88 2.72 -10.41 26.60
N VAL A 89 2.74 -11.70 26.26
CA VAL A 89 1.76 -12.66 26.80
C VAL A 89 2.01 -12.97 28.28
N GLY A 90 3.25 -12.86 28.76
CA GLY A 90 3.63 -13.15 30.14
C GLY A 90 3.54 -14.64 30.51
N GLU A 91 3.77 -14.94 31.79
CA GLU A 91 3.84 -16.32 32.31
C GLU A 91 2.52 -17.10 32.24
N LEU A 92 1.38 -16.42 32.08
CA LEU A 92 0.05 -17.04 32.12
C LEU A 92 -0.48 -17.48 30.75
N TRP A 93 0.35 -17.47 29.72
CA TRP A 93 -0.01 -17.81 28.33
C TRP A 93 -0.74 -19.15 28.19
N ASN A 94 -0.43 -20.15 29.02
CA ASN A 94 -1.00 -21.50 28.93
C ASN A 94 -2.30 -21.70 29.72
N LYS A 95 -2.74 -20.71 30.52
CA LYS A 95 -3.96 -20.84 31.32
C LYS A 95 -5.23 -20.76 30.47
N PHE A 96 -5.16 -20.08 29.34
CA PHE A 96 -6.29 -19.86 28.45
C PHE A 96 -5.83 -20.08 27.01
N THR A 97 -6.61 -20.82 26.23
CA THR A 97 -6.31 -21.12 24.83
C THR A 97 -7.27 -20.38 23.91
N ILE A 98 -6.79 -20.03 22.72
CA ILE A 98 -7.67 -19.56 21.65
C ILE A 98 -8.35 -20.80 21.04
N PRO A 99 -9.70 -20.90 21.08
CA PRO A 99 -10.39 -22.08 20.57
C PRO A 99 -10.13 -22.28 19.07
N ASN A 100 -9.95 -23.51 18.64
CA ASN A 100 -9.61 -23.88 17.26
C ASN A 100 -8.23 -23.43 16.76
N PHE A 101 -7.30 -23.07 17.66
CA PHE A 101 -5.92 -22.77 17.30
C PHE A 101 -4.95 -23.74 17.99
N ASN A 102 -3.82 -23.98 17.33
CA ASN A 102 -2.61 -24.52 17.93
C ASN A 102 -1.70 -23.35 18.31
N THR A 103 -1.20 -23.31 19.55
CA THR A 103 -0.37 -22.19 20.03
C THR A 103 1.04 -22.67 20.31
N PHE A 104 2.02 -21.94 19.76
CA PHE A 104 3.44 -22.13 19.95
C PHE A 104 3.96 -20.95 20.77
N HIS A 105 4.80 -21.18 21.77
CA HIS A 105 5.19 -20.15 22.72
C HIS A 105 6.68 -20.23 23.06
N GLN A 106 7.29 -19.07 23.22
CA GLN A 106 8.61 -18.89 23.84
C GLN A 106 8.47 -17.93 25.01
N GLN A 107 8.92 -18.35 26.19
CA GLN A 107 8.85 -17.52 27.38
C GLN A 107 9.75 -16.30 27.22
N GLY A 108 9.25 -15.16 27.70
CA GLY A 108 10.01 -13.94 27.67
C GLY A 108 11.11 -13.88 28.72
N THR A 109 12.05 -12.96 28.54
CA THR A 109 13.17 -12.75 29.48
C THR A 109 12.77 -11.96 30.72
N ASN A 110 11.52 -11.50 30.78
CA ASN A 110 10.89 -10.91 31.95
C ASN A 110 9.47 -11.49 32.14
N ARG A 111 8.87 -11.30 33.34
CA ARG A 111 7.58 -11.90 33.72
C ARG A 111 6.40 -11.51 32.82
N SER A 112 6.47 -10.32 32.23
CA SER A 112 5.41 -9.77 31.37
C SER A 112 5.63 -10.09 29.88
N GLY A 113 6.82 -10.57 29.53
CA GLY A 113 7.24 -10.78 28.16
C GLY A 113 6.85 -12.15 27.62
N GLY A 114 7.30 -12.42 26.41
CA GLY A 114 7.08 -13.67 25.71
C GLY A 114 6.31 -13.45 24.43
N VAL A 115 6.39 -14.46 23.57
CA VAL A 115 5.73 -14.44 22.27
C VAL A 115 4.96 -15.74 22.07
N CYS A 116 3.70 -15.60 21.65
CA CYS A 116 2.87 -16.70 21.18
C CYS A 116 2.59 -16.54 19.70
N VAL A 117 2.74 -17.62 18.95
CA VAL A 117 2.22 -17.72 17.58
C VAL A 117 1.10 -18.76 17.61
N SER A 118 -0.12 -18.33 17.32
CA SER A 118 -1.28 -19.21 17.25
C SER A 118 -1.69 -19.39 15.78
N ILE A 119 -1.88 -20.64 15.38
CA ILE A 119 -2.26 -21.04 14.02
C ILE A 119 -3.60 -21.77 14.07
N GLY A 120 -4.57 -21.37 13.25
CA GLY A 120 -5.86 -22.03 13.17
C GLY A 120 -5.72 -23.51 12.76
N LYS A 121 -6.50 -24.40 13.37
CA LYS A 121 -6.41 -25.86 13.19
C LYS A 121 -6.78 -26.33 11.77
N HIS A 122 -7.38 -25.46 10.95
CA HIS A 122 -7.57 -25.70 9.51
C HIS A 122 -6.25 -25.67 8.72
N LEU A 123 -5.21 -25.06 9.28
CA LEU A 123 -3.85 -25.10 8.77
C LEU A 123 -3.01 -26.14 9.52
N ARG A 124 -1.95 -26.61 8.86
CA ARG A 124 -0.95 -27.47 9.50
C ARG A 124 0.24 -26.61 9.90
N ALA A 125 0.78 -26.82 11.10
CA ALA A 125 1.89 -26.02 11.61
C ALA A 125 2.89 -26.85 12.41
N THR A 126 4.17 -26.53 12.26
CA THR A 126 5.27 -27.15 13.01
C THR A 126 6.20 -26.08 13.54
N GLN A 127 6.51 -26.11 14.84
CA GLN A 127 7.50 -25.22 15.43
C GLN A 127 8.92 -25.70 15.08
N VAL A 128 9.75 -24.77 14.63
CA VAL A 128 11.19 -25.00 14.49
C VAL A 128 11.81 -24.90 15.88
N GLN A 129 12.69 -25.82 16.25
CA GLN A 129 13.43 -25.74 17.51
C GLN A 129 14.57 -24.73 17.36
N LEU A 130 14.65 -23.78 18.30
CA LEU A 130 15.70 -22.76 18.32
C LEU A 130 16.04 -22.35 19.76
N ASP A 131 17.25 -21.83 19.95
CA ASP A 131 17.75 -21.30 21.22
C ASP A 131 17.94 -19.78 21.12
N ILE A 132 16.91 -19.08 20.62
CA ILE A 132 16.87 -17.61 20.57
C ILE A 132 15.72 -17.16 21.48
N GLU A 133 16.08 -16.40 22.51
CA GLU A 133 15.12 -15.87 23.46
C GLU A 133 14.06 -15.01 22.77
N ASN A 134 12.84 -15.02 23.33
CA ASN A 134 11.70 -14.24 22.84
C ASN A 134 11.37 -14.40 21.34
N THR A 135 11.71 -15.53 20.72
CA THR A 135 11.46 -15.81 19.31
C THR A 135 10.72 -17.13 19.15
N VAL A 136 9.67 -17.15 18.33
CA VAL A 136 8.94 -18.35 17.93
C VAL A 136 8.94 -18.45 16.42
N ILE A 137 9.41 -19.57 15.87
CA ILE A 137 9.41 -19.84 14.44
C ILE A 137 8.47 -21.00 14.16
N VAL A 138 7.50 -20.79 13.27
CA VAL A 138 6.49 -21.78 12.89
C VAL A 138 6.41 -21.89 11.38
N ASP A 139 6.61 -23.10 10.87
CA ASP A 139 6.34 -23.44 9.48
C ASP A 139 4.86 -23.77 9.32
N VAL A 140 4.19 -23.10 8.39
CA VAL A 140 2.75 -23.22 8.11
C VAL A 140 2.55 -23.81 6.73
N PHE A 141 1.75 -24.88 6.67
CA PHE A 141 1.45 -25.66 5.49
C PHE A 141 -0.06 -25.66 5.20
N ASN A 142 -0.46 -26.37 4.14
CA ASN A 142 -1.83 -26.41 3.63
C ASN A 142 -2.27 -25.08 3.00
N LEU A 143 -1.31 -24.34 2.45
CA LEU A 143 -1.46 -23.16 1.61
C LEU A 143 -0.96 -23.49 0.20
N SER A 144 -1.24 -22.61 -0.78
CA SER A 144 -0.69 -22.76 -2.14
C SER A 144 0.84 -22.81 -2.13
N ASP A 145 1.44 -21.94 -1.31
CA ASP A 145 2.87 -21.92 -1.01
C ASP A 145 3.02 -21.99 0.52
N PRO A 146 3.83 -22.93 1.07
CA PRO A 146 4.15 -22.94 2.48
C PRO A 146 4.81 -21.63 2.89
N ILE A 147 4.48 -21.16 4.10
CA ILE A 147 5.06 -19.94 4.66
C ILE A 147 5.71 -20.24 6.01
N ARG A 148 6.65 -19.39 6.40
CA ARG A 148 7.26 -19.41 7.73
C ARG A 148 6.88 -18.14 8.49
N ILE A 149 6.40 -18.29 9.71
CA ILE A 149 6.13 -17.16 10.62
C ILE A 149 7.25 -17.10 11.65
N ILE A 150 7.92 -15.96 11.76
CA ILE A 150 8.88 -15.65 12.82
C ILE A 150 8.25 -14.56 13.70
N GLY A 151 7.75 -14.95 14.87
CA GLY A 151 7.21 -14.05 15.88
C GLY A 151 8.30 -13.65 16.87
N ILE A 152 8.48 -12.34 17.10
CA ILE A 152 9.55 -11.79 17.94
C ILE A 152 8.97 -10.85 18.99
N TYR A 153 9.50 -10.91 20.21
CA TYR A 153 9.32 -9.88 21.22
C TYR A 153 10.69 -9.40 21.73
N TRP A 154 11.13 -8.19 21.38
CA TRP A 154 12.41 -7.68 21.84
C TRP A 154 12.23 -6.63 22.95
N PRO A 155 12.30 -7.01 24.23
CA PRO A 155 12.19 -6.06 25.33
C PRO A 155 13.33 -5.02 25.28
N GLN A 156 13.12 -3.88 25.95
CA GLN A 156 14.14 -2.83 26.03
C GLN A 156 15.38 -3.33 26.77
N GLY A 157 16.56 -2.99 26.25
CA GLY A 157 17.84 -3.24 26.93
C GLY A 157 18.44 -4.64 26.72
N GLN A 158 17.85 -5.49 25.87
CA GLN A 158 18.52 -6.71 25.41
C GLN A 158 19.38 -6.45 24.17
N GLU A 159 20.55 -7.08 24.11
CA GLU A 159 21.42 -7.09 22.94
C GLU A 159 20.75 -7.89 21.80
N ARG A 160 20.85 -7.39 20.57
CA ARG A 160 20.10 -7.92 19.43
C ARG A 160 21.02 -8.26 18.29
N ASN A 161 20.84 -9.45 17.73
CA ASN A 161 21.47 -9.81 16.48
C ASN A 161 20.44 -10.39 15.50
N LEU A 162 19.99 -9.57 14.57
CA LEU A 162 19.12 -10.01 13.46
C LEU A 162 19.79 -11.07 12.59
N ASP A 163 21.13 -11.12 12.55
CA ASP A 163 21.84 -12.12 11.77
C ASP A 163 21.67 -13.54 12.34
N ASP A 164 21.29 -13.68 13.61
CA ASP A 164 20.93 -14.97 14.21
C ASP A 164 19.65 -15.55 13.56
N LEU A 165 18.81 -14.69 12.97
CA LEU A 165 17.61 -15.11 12.23
C LEU A 165 17.91 -15.43 10.77
N SER A 166 19.01 -14.93 10.20
CA SER A 166 19.37 -15.12 8.79
C SER A 166 19.30 -16.58 8.31
N PRO A 167 19.76 -17.59 9.08
CA PRO A 167 19.63 -19.00 8.69
C PRO A 167 18.18 -19.49 8.52
N PHE A 168 17.22 -18.81 9.15
CA PHE A 168 15.81 -19.19 9.16
C PHE A 168 14.98 -18.41 8.13
N ILE A 169 15.53 -17.36 7.53
CA ILE A 169 14.84 -16.54 6.52
C ILE A 169 14.93 -17.24 5.17
N THR A 170 13.82 -17.83 4.75
CA THR A 170 13.62 -18.42 3.42
C THR A 170 12.59 -17.64 2.61
N GLN A 171 12.43 -17.98 1.33
CA GLN A 171 11.30 -17.48 0.53
C GLN A 171 9.98 -17.86 1.23
N GLY A 172 9.05 -16.92 1.35
CA GLY A 172 7.78 -17.12 2.09
C GLY A 172 7.88 -16.87 3.61
N THR A 173 8.97 -16.29 4.11
CA THR A 173 9.09 -15.92 5.54
C THR A 173 8.42 -14.58 5.83
N ILE A 174 7.57 -14.57 6.86
CA ILE A 174 6.96 -13.38 7.46
C ILE A 174 7.54 -13.21 8.86
N ILE A 175 8.30 -12.14 9.07
CA ILE A 175 8.83 -11.77 10.39
C ILE A 175 7.94 -10.67 10.96
N THR A 176 7.45 -10.86 12.18
CA THR A 176 6.51 -9.94 12.82
C THR A 176 6.58 -10.05 14.34
N GLY A 177 5.83 -9.20 15.04
CA GLY A 177 5.88 -9.04 16.48
C GLY A 177 6.35 -7.64 16.89
N ASP A 178 6.85 -7.53 18.12
CA ASP A 178 7.26 -6.27 18.71
C ASP A 178 8.79 -6.20 18.77
N PHE A 179 9.34 -5.45 17.82
CA PHE A 179 10.77 -5.20 17.70
C PHE A 179 11.25 -4.07 18.62
N ASN A 180 10.32 -3.39 19.30
CA ASN A 180 10.55 -2.22 20.12
C ASN A 180 11.41 -1.18 19.37
N ALA A 181 10.86 -0.73 18.24
CA ALA A 181 11.53 0.13 17.24
C ALA A 181 11.84 1.56 17.74
N SER A 182 11.65 1.83 19.02
CA SER A 182 11.99 3.08 19.69
C SER A 182 13.46 3.15 20.14
N LEU A 183 14.32 2.23 19.69
CA LEU A 183 15.71 2.09 20.11
C LEU A 183 16.70 2.57 19.04
N ASP A 184 17.81 3.15 19.51
CA ASP A 184 18.84 3.82 18.70
C ASP A 184 19.35 3.00 17.52
N GLU A 185 19.39 1.68 17.63
CA GLU A 185 19.83 0.71 16.60
C GLU A 185 18.99 0.77 15.32
N TRP A 186 17.73 1.18 15.41
CA TRP A 186 16.86 1.44 14.25
C TRP A 186 17.09 2.84 13.65
N ASN A 187 18.19 3.52 14.03
CA ASN A 187 18.36 4.98 13.90
C ASN A 187 17.26 5.78 14.60
N SER A 188 16.61 5.18 15.61
CA SER A 188 15.59 5.82 16.44
C SER A 188 16.30 6.44 17.64
N THR A 189 17.10 7.49 17.39
CA THR A 189 18.02 8.11 18.37
C THR A 189 17.33 8.74 19.59
N ALA A 190 16.01 8.66 19.65
CA ALA A 190 15.18 8.90 20.81
C ALA A 190 13.83 8.19 20.60
N SER A 191 13.26 7.66 21.68
CA SER A 191 11.81 7.42 21.77
C SER A 191 11.10 8.78 21.83
N ASP A 192 11.23 9.58 20.79
CA ASP A 192 10.66 10.92 20.80
C ASP A 192 9.14 10.79 20.71
N LYS A 193 8.47 11.34 21.72
CA LYS A 193 7.02 11.42 21.77
C LYS A 193 6.59 12.31 20.61
N ARG A 194 6.21 11.68 19.49
CA ARG A 194 5.50 12.29 18.36
C ARG A 194 6.37 13.09 17.37
N GLU A 195 7.55 12.61 16.99
CA GLU A 195 8.18 13.22 15.82
C GLU A 195 7.47 12.83 14.53
N SER A 196 6.88 13.82 13.87
CA SER A 196 6.33 13.70 12.51
C SER A 196 7.47 13.77 11.48
N ARG A 197 8.51 12.96 11.64
CA ARG A 197 9.69 12.94 10.76
C ARG A 197 9.64 11.76 9.81
N TYR A 198 10.04 12.02 8.57
CA TYR A 198 10.21 11.01 7.54
C TYR A 198 11.68 10.52 7.57
N PRO A 199 11.94 9.21 7.70
CA PRO A 199 13.30 8.68 7.83
C PRO A 199 14.24 9.12 6.70
N GLU A 200 15.45 9.55 7.07
CA GLU A 200 16.46 10.05 6.12
C GLU A 200 16.84 8.99 5.08
N GLN A 201 16.90 7.72 5.48
CA GLN A 201 17.22 6.60 4.60
C GLN A 201 16.17 6.42 3.48
N TRP A 202 14.94 6.89 3.70
CA TRP A 202 13.84 6.81 2.73
C TRP A 202 13.78 8.02 1.78
N LYS A 203 14.60 9.05 2.03
CA LYS A 203 14.67 10.27 1.21
C LYS A 203 15.57 10.13 -0.02
N LEU A 204 16.35 9.06 -0.11
CA LEU A 204 17.18 8.76 -1.28
C LEU A 204 16.38 8.03 -2.36
N ALA A 205 16.36 8.57 -3.57
CA ALA A 205 15.74 7.96 -4.74
C ALA A 205 16.77 7.44 -5.75
N LYS A 206 16.59 6.21 -6.22
CA LYS A 206 17.32 5.68 -7.38
C LYS A 206 16.53 5.96 -8.64
N ILE A 207 17.02 6.85 -9.50
CA ILE A 207 16.37 7.17 -10.76
C ILE A 207 16.84 6.21 -11.84
N VAL A 208 15.90 5.48 -12.43
CA VAL A 208 16.13 4.63 -13.59
C VAL A 208 15.34 5.18 -14.77
N THR A 209 15.98 5.27 -15.93
CA THR A 209 15.32 5.77 -17.15
C THR A 209 14.73 4.65 -17.97
N LEU A 210 13.43 4.70 -18.26
CA LEU A 210 12.79 3.84 -19.23
C LEU A 210 12.83 4.47 -20.62
N ASN A 211 13.09 3.66 -21.65
CA ASN A 211 13.03 4.09 -23.03
C ASN A 211 11.57 4.27 -23.47
N LYS A 212 11.19 5.44 -24.01
CA LYS A 212 9.87 5.62 -24.64
C LYS A 212 9.80 4.94 -26.02
N LEU A 213 10.94 4.71 -26.66
CA LEU A 213 11.05 4.04 -27.96
C LEU A 213 11.13 2.53 -27.79
N LYS A 214 10.57 1.79 -28.76
CA LYS A 214 10.65 0.31 -28.79
C LYS A 214 12.05 -0.21 -29.17
N ALA A 215 12.92 0.63 -29.76
CA ALA A 215 14.28 0.28 -30.17
C ALA A 215 15.21 1.51 -30.20
N GLY A 216 16.52 1.27 -30.15
CA GLY A 216 17.58 2.29 -30.24
C GLY A 216 17.97 2.91 -28.89
N VAL A 217 19.09 3.64 -28.87
CA VAL A 217 19.55 4.40 -27.69
C VAL A 217 18.75 5.71 -27.62
N PRO A 218 17.93 5.93 -26.57
CA PRO A 218 17.10 7.12 -26.49
C PRO A 218 17.92 8.34 -26.11
N ARG A 219 17.51 9.50 -26.64
CA ARG A 219 17.93 10.79 -26.09
C ARG A 219 17.27 11.04 -24.72
N CYS A 220 17.82 11.94 -23.92
CA CYS A 220 17.30 12.24 -22.57
C CYS A 220 15.80 12.59 -22.57
N ASP A 221 15.33 13.38 -23.54
CA ASP A 221 13.93 13.79 -23.73
C ASP A 221 12.99 12.62 -24.11
N GLN A 222 13.57 11.56 -24.66
CA GLN A 222 12.90 10.32 -25.07
C GLN A 222 12.91 9.25 -23.98
N THR A 223 13.38 9.57 -22.77
CA THR A 223 13.27 8.68 -21.62
C THR A 223 12.18 9.12 -20.66
N ARG A 224 11.65 8.16 -19.88
CA ARG A 224 10.85 8.43 -18.69
C ARG A 224 11.69 8.08 -17.46
N PRO A 225 12.15 9.07 -16.67
CA PRO A 225 12.77 8.76 -15.40
C PRO A 225 11.71 8.19 -14.45
N ILE A 226 12.06 7.12 -13.73
CA ILE A 226 11.27 6.54 -12.66
C ILE A 226 12.11 6.61 -11.39
N SER A 227 11.56 7.16 -10.32
CA SER A 227 12.22 7.16 -9.02
C SER A 227 11.86 5.89 -8.25
N LEU A 228 12.83 5.02 -8.05
CA LEU A 228 12.72 3.88 -7.17
C LEU A 228 13.02 4.33 -5.75
N LEU A 229 11.97 4.35 -4.93
CA LEU A 229 12.02 4.63 -3.49
C LEU A 229 12.10 3.31 -2.70
N ALA A 230 12.54 3.40 -1.44
CA ALA A 230 12.54 2.28 -0.52
C ALA A 230 11.14 1.66 -0.38
N THR A 231 11.03 0.34 -0.53
CA THR A 231 9.74 -0.37 -0.45
C THR A 231 9.01 -0.12 0.86
N HIS A 232 9.73 -0.16 1.99
CA HIS A 232 9.19 0.13 3.32
C HIS A 232 8.55 1.52 3.41
N SER A 233 9.14 2.50 2.72
CA SER A 233 8.61 3.85 2.70
C SER A 233 7.25 3.93 2.01
N LYS A 234 7.05 3.17 0.93
CA LYS A 234 5.77 3.12 0.21
C LYS A 234 4.66 2.50 1.06
N LEU A 235 5.00 1.48 1.86
CA LEU A 235 4.06 0.87 2.79
C LEU A 235 3.61 1.89 3.85
N PHE A 236 4.57 2.58 4.46
CA PHE A 236 4.27 3.61 5.44
C PHE A 236 3.45 4.77 4.84
N GLU A 237 3.83 5.25 3.66
CA GLU A 237 3.11 6.28 2.92
C GLU A 237 1.66 5.89 2.63
N LYS A 238 1.37 4.61 2.32
CA LYS A 238 -0.02 4.14 2.15
C LYS A 238 -0.84 4.28 3.43
N VAL A 239 -0.25 3.97 4.59
CA VAL A 239 -0.94 4.14 5.88
C VAL A 239 -1.26 5.62 6.14
N ILE A 240 -0.33 6.52 5.80
CA ILE A 240 -0.57 7.97 5.90
C ILE A 240 -1.62 8.43 4.89
N LEU A 241 -1.56 7.93 3.66
CA LEU A 241 -2.49 8.27 2.59
C LEU A 241 -3.93 7.98 2.97
N GLU A 242 -4.21 6.82 3.57
CA GLU A 242 -5.57 6.48 4.03
C GLU A 242 -6.10 7.51 5.05
N LYS A 243 -5.26 7.97 5.98
CA LYS A 243 -5.63 9.01 6.95
C LYS A 243 -5.86 10.37 6.28
N VAL A 244 -5.00 10.73 5.33
CA VAL A 244 -5.13 11.99 4.57
C VAL A 244 -6.39 11.98 3.70
N ARG A 245 -6.71 10.84 3.06
CA ARG A 245 -7.94 10.66 2.29
C ARG A 245 -9.17 10.82 3.14
N TYR A 246 -9.24 10.09 4.25
CA TYR A 246 -10.35 10.19 5.20
C TYR A 246 -10.58 11.64 5.65
N TRP A 247 -9.50 12.37 5.98
CA TRP A 247 -9.58 13.78 6.32
C TRP A 247 -10.09 14.63 5.15
N ALA A 248 -9.57 14.45 3.93
CA ALA A 248 -9.96 15.23 2.76
C ALA A 248 -11.42 15.00 2.35
N GLU A 249 -11.90 13.76 2.45
CA GLU A 249 -13.29 13.40 2.14
C GLU A 249 -14.27 13.90 3.21
N THR A 250 -13.93 13.74 4.50
CA THR A 250 -14.75 14.23 5.61
C THR A 250 -14.94 15.75 5.55
N ASN A 251 -13.91 16.47 5.10
CA ASN A 251 -13.94 17.92 4.95
C ASN A 251 -14.37 18.38 3.54
N GLN A 252 -14.77 17.46 2.66
CA GLN A 252 -15.24 17.73 1.29
C GLN A 252 -14.28 18.61 0.47
N LEU A 253 -12.97 18.38 0.64
CA LEU A 253 -11.93 19.21 0.01
C LEU A 253 -11.71 18.89 -1.47
N ILE A 254 -12.12 17.70 -1.90
CA ILE A 254 -11.94 17.21 -3.27
C ILE A 254 -13.28 17.30 -4.00
N PRO A 255 -13.37 18.07 -5.10
CA PRO A 255 -14.59 18.18 -5.91
C PRO A 255 -15.07 16.81 -6.42
N ALA A 256 -16.38 16.67 -6.62
CA ALA A 256 -16.98 15.44 -7.14
C ALA A 256 -16.51 15.11 -8.56
N GLU A 257 -16.12 16.14 -9.32
CA GLU A 257 -15.64 16.08 -10.69
C GLU A 257 -14.22 15.50 -10.80
N GLN A 258 -13.46 15.47 -9.70
CA GLN A 258 -12.10 14.92 -9.70
C GLN A 258 -12.14 13.40 -9.60
N SER A 259 -11.86 12.73 -10.73
CA SER A 259 -11.80 11.27 -10.83
C SER A 259 -10.39 10.69 -10.75
N GLY A 260 -9.37 11.48 -11.05
CA GLY A 260 -7.98 11.02 -11.02
C GLY A 260 -7.53 10.65 -9.61
N PHE A 261 -6.94 9.46 -9.46
CA PHE A 261 -6.36 8.94 -8.20
C PHE A 261 -7.36 8.82 -7.02
N ARG A 262 -8.66 8.86 -7.31
CA ARG A 262 -9.74 8.72 -6.33
C ARG A 262 -10.29 7.28 -6.33
N PRO A 263 -10.36 6.59 -5.19
CA PRO A 263 -10.96 5.27 -5.10
C PRO A 263 -12.39 5.25 -5.65
N GLY A 264 -12.74 4.19 -6.39
CA GLY A 264 -14.08 4.04 -6.98
C GLY A 264 -14.37 4.91 -8.20
N CYS A 265 -13.47 5.82 -8.59
CA CYS A 265 -13.62 6.61 -9.81
C CYS A 265 -12.79 6.02 -10.95
N LEU A 266 -13.43 5.72 -12.08
CA LEU A 266 -12.78 5.17 -13.27
C LEU A 266 -12.86 6.15 -14.44
N LEU A 267 -11.87 6.10 -15.34
CA LEU A 267 -11.84 6.95 -16.54
C LEU A 267 -13.14 6.88 -17.36
N PRO A 268 -13.76 5.71 -17.62
CA PRO A 268 -15.00 5.63 -18.38
C PRO A 268 -16.16 6.41 -17.73
N THR A 269 -16.27 6.38 -16.40
CA THR A 269 -17.32 7.11 -15.68
C THR A 269 -17.22 8.61 -15.90
N ARG A 270 -15.98 9.16 -15.94
CA ARG A 270 -15.76 10.58 -16.20
C ARG A 270 -16.05 10.94 -17.65
N VAL A 271 -15.61 10.12 -18.60
CA VAL A 271 -15.89 10.32 -20.03
C VAL A 271 -17.40 10.32 -20.29
N LEU A 272 -18.14 9.38 -19.68
CA LEU A 272 -19.59 9.32 -19.78
C LEU A 272 -20.25 10.57 -19.19
N SER A 273 -19.79 11.06 -18.03
CA SER A 273 -20.35 12.29 -17.45
C SER A 273 -20.21 13.51 -18.36
N ILE A 274 -19.05 13.64 -19.03
CA ILE A 274 -18.80 14.72 -20.00
C ILE A 274 -19.69 14.57 -21.23
N TYR A 275 -19.82 13.34 -21.74
CA TYR A 275 -20.67 13.04 -22.90
C TYR A 275 -22.14 13.37 -22.61
N GLN A 276 -22.64 12.97 -21.45
CA GLN A 276 -24.01 13.28 -21.00
C GLN A 276 -24.24 14.79 -20.88
N GLU A 277 -23.26 15.54 -20.36
CA GLU A 277 -23.35 16.99 -20.24
C GLU A 277 -23.43 17.66 -21.62
N VAL A 278 -22.62 17.20 -22.58
CA VAL A 278 -22.68 17.65 -23.97
C VAL A 278 -24.03 17.32 -24.59
N ASP A 279 -24.53 16.09 -24.46
CA ASP A 279 -25.81 15.65 -25.00
C ASP A 279 -26.99 16.46 -24.44
N ASN A 280 -26.99 16.71 -23.13
CA ASN A 280 -28.02 17.53 -22.48
C ASN A 280 -28.00 18.97 -23.01
N ASN A 281 -26.82 19.56 -23.16
CA ASN A 281 -26.70 20.92 -23.69
C ASN A 281 -27.10 20.99 -25.17
N MET A 282 -26.77 19.98 -25.97
CA MET A 282 -27.25 19.87 -27.35
C MET A 282 -28.77 19.80 -27.42
N ALA A 283 -29.41 18.97 -26.58
CA ALA A 283 -30.86 18.85 -26.52
C ALA A 283 -31.55 20.18 -26.12
N ALA A 284 -30.88 20.97 -25.27
CA ALA A 284 -31.34 22.29 -24.85
C ALA A 284 -30.97 23.43 -25.83
N ASN A 285 -30.31 23.14 -26.96
CA ASN A 285 -29.73 24.13 -27.89
C ASN A 285 -28.76 25.13 -27.21
N ILE A 286 -28.06 24.70 -26.17
CA ILE A 286 -27.05 25.48 -25.45
C ILE A 286 -25.68 25.22 -26.11
N PRO A 287 -25.00 26.26 -26.65
CA PRO A 287 -23.65 26.12 -27.18
C PRO A 287 -22.69 25.60 -26.10
N THR A 288 -21.95 24.53 -26.39
CA THR A 288 -20.98 23.93 -25.45
C THR A 288 -19.56 24.10 -25.97
N LEU A 289 -18.66 24.57 -25.10
CA LEU A 289 -17.23 24.71 -25.38
C LEU A 289 -16.43 23.86 -24.40
N ALA A 290 -15.56 22.99 -24.92
CA ALA A 290 -14.62 22.20 -24.11
C ALA A 290 -13.22 22.83 -24.14
N ILE A 291 -12.62 23.04 -22.96
CA ILE A 291 -11.25 23.53 -22.80
C ILE A 291 -10.44 22.45 -22.09
N TYR A 292 -9.39 21.98 -22.76
CA TYR A 292 -8.46 20.99 -22.19
C TYR A 292 -7.17 21.68 -21.75
N VAL A 293 -6.76 21.42 -20.51
CA VAL A 293 -5.51 21.94 -19.93
C VAL A 293 -4.67 20.76 -19.47
N ASP A 294 -3.44 20.67 -19.98
CA ASP A 294 -2.44 19.69 -19.54
C ASP A 294 -1.24 20.41 -18.91
N TYR A 295 -0.90 20.02 -17.69
CA TYR A 295 0.19 20.64 -16.94
C TYR A 295 1.52 19.96 -17.27
N GLN A 296 2.42 20.71 -17.88
CA GLN A 296 3.74 20.18 -18.21
C GLN A 296 4.54 19.80 -16.94
N LYS A 297 4.84 18.49 -16.80
CA LYS A 297 5.63 17.93 -15.70
C LYS A 297 5.05 18.29 -14.32
N ALA A 298 3.73 18.10 -14.16
CA ALA A 298 3.00 18.48 -12.95
C ALA A 298 3.68 18.02 -11.66
N TYR A 299 4.08 16.75 -11.57
CA TYR A 299 4.77 16.22 -10.39
C TYR A 299 6.15 16.84 -10.18
N ASP A 300 6.96 17.08 -11.23
CA ASP A 300 8.35 17.54 -11.07
C ASP A 300 8.46 19.03 -10.70
N LYS A 301 7.40 19.80 -10.95
CA LYS A 301 7.39 21.27 -10.79
C LYS A 301 6.68 21.76 -9.52
N ILE A 302 6.21 20.88 -8.65
CA ILE A 302 5.55 21.31 -7.42
C ILE A 302 6.51 22.07 -6.52
N TRP A 303 6.14 23.31 -6.18
CA TRP A 303 6.86 24.13 -5.22
C TRP A 303 6.46 23.71 -3.81
N HIS A 304 7.39 23.09 -3.09
CA HIS A 304 7.13 22.51 -1.77
C HIS A 304 6.54 23.52 -0.78
N ALA A 305 7.11 24.73 -0.69
CA ALA A 305 6.62 25.74 0.23
C ALA A 305 5.16 26.15 -0.06
N ALA A 306 4.80 26.34 -1.33
CA ALA A 306 3.42 26.63 -1.70
C ALA A 306 2.46 25.48 -1.40
N LEU A 307 2.89 24.23 -1.62
CA LEU A 307 2.10 23.05 -1.26
C LEU A 307 1.83 23.03 0.26
N ILE A 308 2.86 23.20 1.08
CA ILE A 308 2.73 23.23 2.55
C ILE A 308 1.82 24.37 3.00
N VAL A 309 1.98 25.58 2.45
CA VAL A 309 1.09 26.72 2.75
C VAL A 309 -0.36 26.41 2.37
N LYS A 310 -0.59 25.77 1.21
CA LYS A 310 -1.93 25.37 0.78
C LYS A 310 -2.54 24.34 1.73
N LEU A 311 -1.80 23.29 2.10
CA LEU A 311 -2.26 22.25 3.04
C LEU A 311 -2.58 22.86 4.42
N ASN A 312 -1.76 23.78 4.89
CA ASN A 312 -2.01 24.50 6.14
C ASN A 312 -3.31 25.33 6.07
N ARG A 313 -3.53 26.06 4.97
CA ARG A 313 -4.76 26.85 4.75
C ARG A 313 -6.01 26.00 4.64
N LEU A 314 -5.89 24.78 4.13
CA LEU A 314 -6.98 23.79 4.10
C LEU A 314 -7.28 23.18 5.47
N GLY A 315 -6.52 23.51 6.51
CA GLY A 315 -6.74 23.02 7.87
C GLY A 315 -6.16 21.63 8.13
N MET A 316 -5.11 21.23 7.40
CA MET A 316 -4.45 19.94 7.62
C MET A 316 -3.94 19.82 9.07
N PRO A 317 -4.18 18.70 9.77
CA PRO A 317 -3.68 18.51 11.12
C PRO A 317 -2.17 18.72 11.21
N HIS A 318 -1.74 19.48 12.22
CA HIS A 318 -0.36 19.95 12.33
C HIS A 318 0.70 18.83 12.33
N GLY A 319 0.39 17.66 12.91
CA GLY A 319 1.28 16.49 12.86
C GLY A 319 1.48 15.98 11.44
N VAL A 320 0.41 15.86 10.65
CA VAL A 320 0.49 15.43 9.25
C VAL A 320 1.19 16.48 8.40
N LEU A 321 0.95 17.76 8.67
CA LEU A 321 1.64 18.85 7.97
C LEU A 321 3.16 18.82 8.21
N LYS A 322 3.59 18.64 9.48
CA LYS A 322 5.01 18.46 9.83
C LYS A 322 5.62 17.24 9.13
N PHE A 323 4.86 16.14 9.06
CA PHE A 323 5.25 14.97 8.29
C PHE A 323 5.46 15.30 6.81
N CYS A 324 4.53 16.01 6.16
CA CYS A 324 4.67 16.42 4.77
C CYS A 324 5.90 17.32 4.54
N VAL A 325 6.19 18.24 5.46
CA VAL A 325 7.41 19.07 5.41
C VAL A 325 8.66 18.17 5.45
N SER A 326 8.72 17.25 6.40
CA SER A 326 9.84 16.32 6.52
C SER A 326 9.96 15.38 5.32
N TRP A 327 8.84 14.97 4.74
CA TRP A 327 8.79 14.05 3.59
C TRP A 327 9.32 14.71 2.30
N LEU A 328 9.10 16.01 2.13
CA LEU A 328 9.52 16.78 0.94
C LEU A 328 10.95 17.35 1.05
N ASN A 329 11.41 17.68 2.25
CA ASN A 329 12.72 18.29 2.46
C ASN A 329 13.89 17.30 2.38
N ASP A 330 15.07 17.82 2.02
CA ASP A 330 16.37 17.12 2.02
C ASP A 330 16.39 15.82 1.20
N ARG A 331 15.57 15.77 0.15
CA ARG A 331 15.51 14.62 -0.74
C ARG A 331 16.70 14.60 -1.68
N GLN A 332 17.30 13.44 -1.80
CA GLN A 332 18.41 13.21 -2.71
C GLN A 332 18.04 12.18 -3.76
N ALA A 333 18.67 12.27 -4.93
CA ALA A 333 18.60 11.25 -5.94
C ALA A 333 19.95 10.99 -6.60
N TYR A 334 20.05 9.84 -7.25
CA TYR A 334 21.13 9.50 -8.15
C TYR A 334 20.56 8.74 -9.35
N ILE A 335 21.21 8.86 -10.50
CA ILE A 335 20.77 8.24 -11.75
C ILE A 335 21.58 6.98 -11.99
N VAL A 336 20.88 5.94 -12.44
CA VAL A 336 21.49 4.71 -12.97
C VAL A 336 21.14 4.56 -14.43
N PHE A 337 22.16 4.47 -15.28
CA PHE A 337 22.02 4.31 -16.73
C PHE A 337 22.98 3.21 -17.21
N GLY A 338 22.44 2.06 -17.59
CA GLY A 338 23.24 0.85 -17.81
C GLY A 338 24.01 0.48 -16.53
N GLU A 339 25.33 0.34 -16.65
CA GLU A 339 26.24 0.03 -15.54
C GLU A 339 26.79 1.28 -14.83
N LYS A 340 26.43 2.49 -15.29
CA LYS A 340 26.94 3.75 -14.73
C LYS A 340 26.01 4.32 -13.67
N ILE A 341 26.62 4.88 -12.62
CA ILE A 341 25.95 5.52 -11.49
C ILE A 341 26.43 6.97 -11.39
N SER A 342 25.52 7.92 -11.26
CA SER A 342 25.87 9.33 -11.05
C SER A 342 26.22 9.63 -9.58
N ASN A 343 26.84 10.79 -9.36
CA ASN A 343 26.86 11.38 -8.02
C ASN A 343 25.43 11.65 -7.51
N LYS A 344 25.27 11.66 -6.18
CA LYS A 344 24.02 12.08 -5.55
C LYS A 344 23.82 13.59 -5.74
N PHE A 345 22.58 14.00 -5.95
CA PHE A 345 22.19 15.41 -6.06
C PHE A 345 20.90 15.66 -5.28
N GLN A 346 20.70 16.91 -4.86
CA GLN A 346 19.54 17.35 -4.11
C GLN A 346 18.34 17.62 -5.02
N ILE A 347 17.14 17.31 -4.54
CA ILE A 347 15.85 17.59 -5.19
C ILE A 347 15.17 18.72 -4.42
N PHE A 348 15.04 19.88 -5.07
CA PHE A 348 14.46 21.08 -4.46
C PHE A 348 12.99 21.34 -4.86
N SER A 349 12.48 20.61 -5.85
CA SER A 349 11.12 20.76 -6.33
C SER A 349 10.55 19.43 -6.80
N GLY A 350 9.23 19.38 -6.78
CA GLY A 350 8.45 18.26 -7.27
C GLY A 350 8.18 17.20 -6.22
N LEU A 351 7.22 16.34 -6.51
CA LEU A 351 6.85 15.21 -5.69
C LEU A 351 7.62 13.96 -6.14
N PRO A 352 7.99 13.07 -5.22
CA PRO A 352 8.70 11.85 -5.57
C PRO A 352 7.81 10.93 -6.42
N GLN A 353 8.16 10.75 -7.69
CA GLN A 353 7.44 9.87 -8.60
C GLN A 353 7.61 8.41 -8.17
N GLY A 354 6.52 7.73 -7.78
CA GLY A 354 6.57 6.36 -7.24
C GLY A 354 6.41 6.27 -5.73
N SER A 355 6.25 7.41 -5.05
CA SER A 355 5.64 7.47 -3.72
C SER A 355 4.13 7.23 -3.82
N SER A 356 3.58 6.56 -2.82
CA SER A 356 2.13 6.33 -2.75
C SER A 356 1.36 7.59 -2.34
N LEU A 357 2.03 8.56 -1.71
CA LEU A 357 1.44 9.79 -1.18
C LEU A 357 1.46 10.96 -2.18
N SER A 358 2.22 10.83 -3.28
CA SER A 358 2.34 11.88 -4.29
C SER A 358 1.06 12.16 -5.07
N PRO A 359 0.30 11.16 -5.56
CA PRO A 359 -0.98 11.37 -6.21
C PRO A 359 -2.08 11.72 -5.20
#